data_AF-A0A969QHV5-F1
#
_entry.id   AF-A0A969QHV5-F1
#
_cell.length_a   1.000
_cell.length_b   1.000
_cell.length_c   1.000
_cell.angle_alpha   90.00
_cell.angle_beta   90.00
_cell.angle_gamma   90.00
#
_symmetry.space_group_name_H-M   'P 1'
#
loop_
_entity.id
_entity.type
_entity.pdbx_description
1 polymer ?
#
loop_
_entity_poly.entity_id
_entity_poly.type
_entity_poly.pdbx_seq_one_letter_code
_entity_poly.pdbx_strand_id
1 'polypeptide(L)'
;MLQQGAEELEKKIAFFTTILMQLKTATLTIWVALIGWVFSSKIDALVPLGYVIIFGFWFLEATYWKVQFYYIQRVHAITEFLNNENGLEESFNTRSIPEGLVHPLGSLKTMKMPSLWRAMCAPSIYIFHTFLFVVNSIVWLITLKTAL
;
A
#
# COMPACT_ATOMS: atom_id res chain seq x y z
N MET A 1 -26.18 12.80 8.99
CA MET A 1 -24.91 12.52 9.71
C MET A 1 -24.13 11.37 9.07
N LEU A 2 -24.76 10.22 8.76
CA LEU A 2 -24.08 9.09 8.08
C LEU A 2 -23.49 9.43 6.70
N GLN A 3 -24.19 10.27 5.93
CA GLN A 3 -23.78 10.65 4.58
C GLN A 3 -22.49 11.48 4.53
N GLN A 4 -22.32 12.45 5.44
CA GLN A 4 -21.07 13.22 5.56
C GLN A 4 -19.89 12.35 5.99
N GLY A 5 -20.12 11.39 6.90
CA GLY A 5 -19.09 10.43 7.31
C GLY A 5 -18.64 9.52 6.16
N ALA A 6 -19.58 9.08 5.31
CA ALA A 6 -19.28 8.29 4.12
C ALA A 6 -18.50 9.10 3.06
N GLU A 7 -18.89 10.35 2.81
CA GLU A 7 -18.21 11.24 1.86
C GLU A 7 -16.76 11.56 2.27
N GLU A 8 -16.52 11.89 3.54
CA GLU A 8 -15.16 12.10 4.04
C GLU A 8 -14.28 10.85 3.89
N LEU A 9 -14.91 9.69 3.96
CA LEU A 9 -14.23 8.43 3.85
C LEU A 9 -13.83 8.09 2.43
N GLU A 10 -14.77 8.23 1.50
CA GLU A 10 -14.49 8.06 0.07
C GLU A 10 -13.37 9.01 -0.35
N LYS A 11 -13.39 10.24 0.16
CA LYS A 11 -12.31 11.21 -0.05
C LYS A 11 -10.96 10.70 0.48
N LYS A 12 -10.92 10.10 1.68
CA LYS A 12 -9.68 9.51 2.23
C LYS A 12 -9.21 8.29 1.44
N ILE A 13 -10.13 7.40 1.02
CA ILE A 13 -9.80 6.23 0.19
C ILE A 13 -9.26 6.66 -1.18
N ALA A 14 -9.90 7.66 -1.80
CA ALA A 14 -9.45 8.24 -3.06
C ALA A 14 -8.04 8.84 -2.91
N PHE A 15 -7.80 9.59 -1.83
CA PHE A 15 -6.48 10.13 -1.52
C PHE A 15 -5.40 9.06 -1.37
N PHE A 16 -5.68 7.96 -0.65
CA PHE A 16 -4.74 6.83 -0.56
C PHE A 16 -4.47 6.19 -1.92
N THR A 17 -5.51 6.04 -2.75
CA THR A 17 -5.37 5.52 -4.12
C THR A 17 -4.48 6.43 -4.98
N THR A 18 -4.65 7.75 -4.86
CA THR A 18 -3.80 8.73 -5.54
C THR A 18 -2.34 8.60 -5.10
N ILE A 19 -2.07 8.46 -3.79
CA ILE A 19 -0.70 8.27 -3.27
C ILE A 19 -0.09 6.99 -3.83
N LEU A 20 -0.80 5.86 -3.79
CA LEU A 20 -0.29 4.60 -4.33
C LEU A 20 0.06 4.72 -5.82
N MET A 21 -0.77 5.43 -6.59
CA MET A 21 -0.48 5.69 -8.01
C MET A 21 0.75 6.58 -8.20
N GLN A 22 0.89 7.65 -7.41
CA GLN A 22 2.07 8.52 -7.44
C GLN A 22 3.35 7.75 -7.08
N LEU A 23 3.28 6.83 -6.11
CA LEU A 23 4.39 5.96 -5.76
C LEU A 23 4.81 5.08 -6.92
N LYS A 24 3.88 4.40 -7.59
CA LYS A 24 4.18 3.59 -8.78
C LYS A 24 4.84 4.41 -9.89
N THR A 25 4.31 5.61 -10.15
CA THR A 25 4.88 6.53 -11.13
C THR A 25 6.30 6.91 -10.74
N ALA A 26 6.55 7.28 -9.49
CA ALA A 26 7.88 7.62 -8.99
C ALA A 26 8.86 6.44 -9.11
N THR A 27 8.43 5.22 -8.74
CA THR A 27 9.22 3.99 -8.91
C THR A 27 9.66 3.84 -10.35
N LEU A 28 8.71 3.95 -11.30
CA LEU A 28 8.98 3.76 -12.71
C LEU A 28 9.88 4.86 -13.27
N THR A 29 9.65 6.13 -12.91
CA THR A 29 10.47 7.26 -13.35
C THR A 29 11.91 7.12 -12.88
N ILE A 30 12.13 6.82 -11.60
CA ILE A 30 13.48 6.69 -11.03
C ILE A 30 14.18 5.45 -11.63
N TRP A 31 13.46 4.34 -11.77
CA TRP A 31 14.00 3.12 -12.37
C TRP A 31 14.39 3.34 -13.84
N VAL A 32 13.51 3.93 -14.67
CA VAL A 32 13.82 4.25 -16.07
C VAL A 32 15.01 5.20 -16.18
N ALA A 33 15.08 6.22 -15.33
CA ALA A 33 16.21 7.15 -15.31
C ALA A 33 17.54 6.43 -14.99
N LEU A 34 17.52 5.50 -14.03
CA LEU A 34 18.70 4.68 -13.71
C LEU A 34 19.10 3.79 -14.90
N ILE A 35 18.15 3.12 -15.56
CA ILE A 35 18.45 2.29 -16.73
C ILE A 35 19.03 3.14 -17.88
N GLY A 36 18.46 4.32 -18.12
CA GLY A 36 19.00 5.28 -19.10
C GLY A 36 20.42 5.71 -18.76
N TRP A 37 20.71 5.95 -17.47
CA TRP A 37 22.06 6.26 -16.99
C TRP A 37 23.02 5.10 -17.29
N VAL A 38 22.66 3.86 -16.92
CA VAL A 38 23.48 2.67 -17.16
C VAL A 38 23.92 2.61 -18.63
N PHE A 39 22.96 2.73 -19.56
CA PHE A 39 23.26 2.66 -20.99
C PHE A 39 24.07 3.85 -21.50
N SER A 40 23.83 5.06 -20.99
CA SER A 40 24.55 6.27 -21.40
C SER A 40 26.01 6.26 -20.91
N SER A 41 26.24 5.87 -19.66
CA SER A 41 27.57 5.87 -19.04
C SER A 41 28.34 4.56 -19.24
N LYS A 42 27.68 3.50 -19.72
CA LYS A 42 28.23 2.13 -19.84
C LYS A 42 28.84 1.59 -18.53
N ILE A 43 28.18 1.90 -17.41
CA ILE A 43 28.61 1.45 -16.08
C ILE A 43 27.67 0.33 -15.63
N ASP A 44 28.02 -0.92 -15.96
CA ASP A 44 27.17 -2.09 -15.67
C ASP A 44 26.97 -2.31 -14.16
N ALA A 45 27.89 -1.82 -13.33
CA ALA A 45 27.80 -1.85 -11.87
C ALA A 45 26.62 -1.02 -11.31
N LEU A 46 25.95 -0.19 -12.12
CA LEU A 46 24.76 0.55 -11.72
C LEU A 46 23.47 -0.28 -11.84
N VAL A 47 23.44 -1.37 -12.61
CA VAL A 47 22.23 -2.19 -12.80
C VAL A 47 21.70 -2.81 -11.50
N PRO A 48 22.55 -3.31 -10.56
CA PRO A 48 22.09 -3.80 -9.27
C PRO A 48 21.34 -2.75 -8.43
N LEU A 49 21.62 -1.47 -8.63
CA LEU A 49 20.94 -0.36 -7.96
C LEU A 49 19.44 -0.30 -8.34
N GLY A 50 19.08 -0.85 -9.50
CA GLY A 50 17.69 -0.99 -9.94
C GLY A 50 16.87 -1.87 -9.02
N TYR A 51 17.46 -2.94 -8.47
CA TYR A 51 16.80 -3.78 -7.48
C TYR A 51 16.53 -3.03 -6.18
N VAL A 52 17.46 -2.16 -5.75
CA VAL A 52 17.29 -1.34 -4.54
C VAL A 52 16.10 -0.40 -4.69
N ILE A 53 15.95 0.25 -5.84
CA ILE A 53 14.79 1.09 -6.15
C ILE A 53 13.51 0.26 -6.11
N ILE A 54 13.47 -0.87 -6.82
CA ILE A 54 12.28 -1.73 -6.89
C ILE A 54 11.87 -2.21 -5.49
N PHE A 55 12.81 -2.74 -4.69
CA PHE A 55 12.51 -3.22 -3.34
C PHE A 55 12.11 -2.10 -2.38
N GLY A 56 12.80 -0.95 -2.44
CA GLY A 56 12.49 0.19 -1.59
C GLY A 56 11.07 0.69 -1.80
N PHE A 57 10.67 0.86 -3.06
CA PHE A 57 9.31 1.26 -3.39
C PHE A 57 8.27 0.16 -3.15
N TRP A 58 8.63 -1.12 -3.36
CA TRP A 58 7.75 -2.24 -3.04
C TRP A 58 7.38 -2.27 -1.55
N PHE A 59 8.39 -2.09 -0.68
CA PHE A 59 8.19 -2.02 0.76
C PHE A 59 7.32 -0.82 1.16
N LEU A 60 7.57 0.33 0.54
CA LEU A 60 6.83 1.55 0.83
C LEU A 60 5.37 1.44 0.38
N GLU A 61 5.11 0.92 -0.82
CA GLU A 61 3.74 0.67 -1.32
C GLU A 61 3.00 -0.34 -0.42
N ALA A 62 3.66 -1.42 -0.01
CA ALA A 62 3.08 -2.40 0.92
C ALA A 62 2.73 -1.78 2.28
N THR A 63 3.54 -0.84 2.77
CA THR A 63 3.28 -0.11 4.02
C THR A 63 2.05 0.78 3.90
N TYR A 64 1.94 1.56 2.81
CA TYR A 64 0.76 2.39 2.55
C TYR A 64 -0.51 1.55 2.37
N TRP A 65 -0.41 0.44 1.63
CA TRP A 65 -1.54 -0.47 1.45
C TRP A 65 -2.02 -1.05 2.78
N LYS A 66 -1.11 -1.43 3.67
CA LYS A 66 -1.46 -1.93 5.01
C LYS A 66 -2.23 -0.89 5.83
N VAL A 67 -1.82 0.39 5.74
CA VAL A 67 -2.52 1.50 6.39
C VAL A 67 -3.90 1.70 5.77
N GLN A 68 -4.01 1.75 4.44
CA GLN A 68 -5.28 1.89 3.74
C GLN A 68 -6.24 0.75 4.08
N PHE A 69 -5.76 -0.49 4.08
CA PHE A 69 -6.54 -1.67 4.44
C PHE A 69 -7.10 -1.57 5.86
N TYR A 70 -6.27 -1.13 6.81
CA TYR A 70 -6.70 -0.91 8.19
C TYR A 70 -7.83 0.14 8.28
N TYR A 71 -7.69 1.26 7.58
CA TYR A 71 -8.74 2.28 7.55
C TYR A 71 -10.03 1.74 6.93
N ILE A 72 -9.96 1.05 5.79
CA ILE A 72 -11.15 0.47 5.12
C ILE A 72 -11.87 -0.52 6.06
N GLN A 73 -11.14 -1.38 6.76
CA GLN A 73 -11.74 -2.32 7.70
C GLN A 73 -12.45 -1.63 8.87
N ARG A 74 -11.84 -0.57 9.42
CA ARG A 74 -12.44 0.18 10.52
C ARG A 74 -13.74 0.85 10.12
N VAL A 75 -13.78 1.35 8.90
CA VAL A 75 -14.99 1.95 8.37
C VAL A 75 -16.06 0.90 8.21
N HIS A 76 -15.73 -0.24 7.62
CA HIS A 76 -16.70 -1.30 7.47
C HIS A 76 -17.32 -1.67 8.83
N ALA A 77 -16.52 -1.75 9.89
CA ALA A 77 -17.01 -2.01 11.25
C ALA A 77 -17.91 -0.88 11.78
N ILE A 78 -17.56 0.39 11.52
CA ILE A 78 -18.40 1.54 11.89
C ILE A 78 -19.74 1.51 11.14
N THR A 79 -19.71 1.28 9.82
CA THR A 79 -20.91 1.20 8.99
C THR A 79 -21.81 0.04 9.40
N GLU A 80 -21.22 -1.13 9.70
CA GLU A 80 -21.97 -2.29 10.17
C GLU A 80 -22.64 -2.04 11.53
N PHE A 81 -21.95 -1.39 12.46
CA PHE A 81 -22.52 -0.98 13.74
C PHE A 81 -23.67 0.04 13.55
N LEU A 82 -23.47 1.06 12.71
CA LEU A 82 -24.47 2.11 12.49
C LEU A 82 -25.73 1.60 11.78
N ASN A 83 -25.63 0.50 11.03
CA ASN A 83 -26.76 -0.17 10.37
C ASN A 83 -27.41 -1.26 11.23
N ASN A 84 -26.90 -1.54 12.44
CA ASN A 84 -27.47 -2.52 13.35
C ASN A 84 -28.32 -1.82 14.42
N GLU A 85 -29.62 -1.71 14.17
CA GLU A 85 -30.57 -1.01 15.05
C GLU A 85 -30.54 -1.52 16.50
N ASN A 86 -30.47 -2.85 16.69
CA ASN A 86 -30.40 -3.46 18.02
C ASN A 86 -29.10 -3.08 18.76
N GLY A 87 -27.97 -3.08 18.04
CA GLY A 87 -26.67 -2.70 18.61
C GLY A 87 -26.58 -1.20 18.93
N LEU A 88 -27.27 -0.37 18.15
CA LEU A 88 -27.39 1.06 18.40
C LEU A 88 -28.19 1.32 19.67
N GLU A 89 -29.37 0.68 19.79
CA GLU A 89 -30.27 0.83 20.92
C GLU A 89 -29.61 0.37 22.23
N GLU A 90 -28.90 -0.77 22.20
CA GLU A 90 -28.12 -1.25 23.34
C GLU A 90 -26.99 -0.27 23.74
N SER A 91 -26.30 0.32 22.76
CA SER A 91 -25.26 1.33 23.00
C SER A 91 -25.82 2.61 23.65
N PHE A 92 -26.99 3.08 23.20
CA PHE A 92 -27.67 4.22 23.82
C PHE A 92 -28.17 3.92 25.23
N ASN A 93 -28.73 2.72 25.44
CA ASN A 93 -29.22 2.27 26.75
C ASN A 93 -28.09 2.10 27.77
N THR A 94 -26.95 1.55 27.35
CA THR A 94 -25.77 1.34 28.20
C THR A 94 -24.86 2.57 28.28
N ARG A 95 -25.12 3.62 27.47
CA ARG A 95 -24.24 4.79 27.28
C ARG A 95 -22.78 4.40 27.00
N SER A 96 -22.59 3.27 26.32
CA SER A 96 -21.27 2.70 26.03
C SER A 96 -21.17 2.38 24.56
N ILE A 97 -20.06 2.78 23.93
CA ILE A 97 -19.77 2.48 22.52
C ILE A 97 -18.92 1.20 22.50
N PRO A 98 -19.12 0.29 21.53
CA PRO A 98 -18.27 -0.89 21.41
C PRO A 98 -16.79 -0.48 21.35
N GLU A 99 -15.95 -1.22 22.08
CA GLU A 99 -14.52 -0.92 22.12
C GLU A 99 -13.92 -0.92 20.70
N GLY A 100 -13.08 0.09 20.43
CA GLY A 100 -12.35 0.28 19.16
C GLY A 100 -13.18 0.61 17.93
N LEU A 101 -14.44 1.03 18.11
CA LEU A 101 -15.17 1.79 17.11
C LEU A 101 -14.75 3.27 17.08
N VAL A 102 -14.39 3.84 18.24
CA VAL A 102 -13.97 5.25 18.41
C VAL A 102 -12.64 5.32 19.17
N HIS A 103 -11.89 6.40 18.97
CA HIS A 103 -10.55 6.59 19.53
C HIS A 103 -10.53 6.53 21.07
N PRO A 104 -9.47 6.00 21.73
CA PRO A 104 -8.22 5.52 21.16
C PRO A 104 -8.37 4.17 20.45
N LEU A 105 -7.91 4.13 19.19
CA LEU A 105 -7.90 2.93 18.34
C LEU A 105 -6.89 1.86 18.83
N GLY A 106 -6.24 2.11 19.97
CA GLY A 106 -5.08 1.39 20.47
C GLY A 106 -5.36 0.19 21.37
N SER A 107 -6.60 -0.02 21.84
CA SER A 107 -6.87 -1.10 22.82
C SER A 107 -7.22 -2.45 22.19
N LEU A 108 -7.64 -2.54 20.93
CA LEU A 108 -7.97 -3.83 20.32
C LEU A 108 -6.77 -4.52 19.70
N LYS A 109 -6.16 -5.37 20.55
CA LYS A 109 -5.35 -6.56 20.21
C LYS A 109 -5.97 -7.50 19.14
N THR A 110 -7.19 -7.26 18.67
CA THR A 110 -8.00 -8.26 17.92
C THR A 110 -7.90 -8.14 16.40
N MET A 111 -7.60 -6.96 15.83
CA MET A 111 -7.34 -6.88 14.39
C MET A 111 -5.88 -7.18 14.12
N LYS A 112 -5.61 -8.43 13.72
CA LYS A 112 -4.30 -8.83 13.18
C LYS A 112 -4.04 -8.02 11.91
N MET A 113 -3.31 -6.91 12.07
CA MET A 113 -2.74 -6.16 10.96
C MET A 113 -2.09 -7.17 10.00
N PRO A 114 -2.38 -7.15 8.69
CA PRO A 114 -1.73 -8.07 7.77
C PRO A 114 -0.21 -7.90 7.89
N SER A 115 0.50 -9.03 7.92
CA SER A 115 1.95 -8.99 7.95
C SER A 115 2.45 -8.23 6.73
N LEU A 116 3.60 -7.56 6.87
CA LEU A 116 4.18 -6.78 5.78
C LEU A 116 4.42 -7.66 4.55
N TRP A 117 4.81 -8.91 4.79
CA TRP A 117 4.90 -9.95 3.77
C TRP A 117 3.60 -10.15 2.98
N ARG A 118 2.47 -10.28 3.68
CA ARG A 118 1.16 -10.45 3.03
C ARG A 118 0.75 -9.22 2.24
N ALA A 119 1.11 -8.02 2.72
CA ALA A 119 0.88 -6.77 1.99
C ALA A 119 1.75 -6.68 0.72
N MET A 120 3.01 -7.13 0.77
CA MET A 120 3.87 -7.21 -0.42
C MET A 120 3.34 -8.19 -1.48
N CYS A 121 2.66 -9.26 -1.04
CA CYS A 121 1.99 -10.23 -1.91
C CYS A 121 0.59 -9.80 -2.38
N ALA A 122 0.13 -8.58 -2.05
CA ALA A 122 -1.14 -8.08 -2.58
C ALA A 122 -1.06 -8.03 -4.13
N PRO A 123 -2.06 -8.58 -4.87
CA PRO A 123 -1.91 -8.81 -6.32
C PRO A 123 -1.48 -7.58 -7.11
N SER A 124 -2.05 -6.41 -6.83
CA SER A 124 -1.73 -5.16 -7.53
C SER A 124 -0.31 -4.65 -7.28
N ILE A 125 0.26 -4.93 -6.09
CA ILE A 125 1.61 -4.51 -5.69
C ILE A 125 2.63 -5.53 -6.21
N TYR A 126 2.34 -6.81 -5.98
CA TYR A 126 3.18 -7.94 -6.37
C TYR A 126 3.42 -7.99 -7.87
N ILE A 127 2.35 -7.89 -8.69
CA ILE A 127 2.47 -7.99 -10.16
C ILE A 127 3.35 -6.86 -10.71
N PHE A 128 3.15 -5.62 -10.23
CA PHE A 128 3.91 -4.46 -10.72
C PHE A 128 5.40 -4.55 -10.39
N HIS A 129 5.75 -4.84 -9.14
CA HIS A 129 7.15 -4.89 -8.73
C HIS A 129 7.87 -6.15 -9.22
N THR A 130 7.17 -7.29 -9.30
CA THR A 130 7.74 -8.51 -9.89
C THR A 130 8.01 -8.31 -11.38
N PHE A 131 7.13 -7.60 -12.10
CA PHE A 131 7.39 -7.24 -13.50
C PHE A 131 8.65 -6.38 -13.63
N LEU A 132 8.79 -5.31 -12.84
CA LEU A 132 10.00 -4.49 -12.84
C LEU A 132 11.25 -5.30 -12.49
N PHE A 133 11.15 -6.22 -11.53
CA PHE A 133 12.24 -7.10 -11.12
C PHE A 133 12.72 -8.00 -12.27
N VAL A 134 11.78 -8.60 -13.01
CA VAL A 134 12.09 -9.43 -14.19
C VAL A 134 12.75 -8.59 -15.28
N VAL A 135 12.22 -7.40 -15.57
CA VAL A 135 12.82 -6.51 -16.57
C VAL A 135 14.24 -6.08 -16.16
N ASN A 136 14.44 -5.74 -14.89
CA ASN A 136 15.77 -5.40 -14.38
C ASN A 136 16.77 -6.57 -14.51
N SER A 137 16.29 -7.80 -14.28
CA SER A 137 17.08 -9.03 -14.48
C SER A 137 17.49 -9.22 -15.94
N ILE A 138 16.58 -8.99 -16.88
CA ILE A 138 16.86 -9.07 -18.31
C ILE A 138 17.91 -8.02 -18.71
N VAL A 139 17.76 -6.77 -18.25
CA VAL A 139 18.73 -5.70 -18.52
C VAL A 139 20.11 -6.06 -17.97
N TRP A 140 20.17 -6.66 -16.78
CA TRP A 140 21.43 -7.09 -16.19
C TRP A 140 22.12 -8.19 -17.00
N LEU A 141 21.37 -9.17 -17.49
CA LEU A 141 21.92 -10.22 -18.36
C LEU A 141 22.44 -9.66 -19.69
N ILE A 142 21.74 -8.69 -20.28
CA ILE A 142 22.16 -8.03 -21.52
C ILE A 142 23.46 -7.26 -21.29
N THR A 143 23.54 -6.46 -20.23
CA THR A 143 24.73 -5.67 -19.90
C THR A 143 25.95 -6.56 -19.64
N LEU A 144 25.79 -7.63 -18.85
CA LEU A 144 26.85 -8.63 -18.64
C LEU A 144 27.35 -9.28 -19.93
N LYS A 145 26.44 -9.61 -20.86
CA LYS A 145 26.83 -10.19 -22.16
C LYS A 145 27.59 -9.19 -23.05
N THR A 146 27.36 -7.89 -22.88
CA THR A 146 27.99 -6.85 -23.71
C THR A 146 29.38 -6.49 -23.20
N ALA A 147 29.69 -6.76 -21.93
CA ALA A 147 30.99 -6.54 -21.32
C ALA A 147 32.01 -7.68 -21.54
N LEU A 148 31.54 -8.86 -21.98
CA LEU A 148 32.31 -10.07 -22.27
C LEU A 148 32.70 -10.14 -23.75
#